data_AF-A0A2N8SRJ6-F1
#
_entry.id   AF-A0A2N8SRJ6-F1
#
_cell.length_a   1.000
_cell.length_b   1.000
_cell.length_c   1.000
_cell.angle_alpha   90.00
_cell.angle_beta   90.00
_cell.angle_gamma   90.00
#
_symmetry.space_group_name_H-M   'P 1'
#
loop_
_entity.id
_entity.type
_entity.pdbx_description
1 polymer ?
#
loop_
_entity_poly.entity_id
_entity_poly.type
_entity_poly.pdbx_seq_one_letter_code
_entity_poly.pdbx_strand_id
1 'polypeptide(L)'
;MKTSFPPLRNLALLAGIALASGCQTLAPTEKMASFNDLYLSGEYQAAADAALQHAGGLATEKKPELLWSLQAGTALTASGQFQLSNQVLDTAETLAKEEDTEHLARKGLEKVTSTLVNNNLNRYSPTVYDGVMVNTYKALNNMFLADAQNARIEFNRAADRQRRAEEHFRSKIEAQKEKQTEELAKTEAPVQASAGSVVPNRAQAEQSVYEAYPELKDWEVYPDFVNPYTDYLHGLYFMLGSSDRDDLGKARDSLRRVAGMNPGNTAVKTDLMVVDKLIRGEWRKQKLNPAVWVIFENGLGPEIEEVLVPIPLFLVNDKVEYSQLALPKLKLREQAYSHLELFSGGKSLGRTEQLASIDRVVQTEFKKDFPLKVTEAVISSITKGFIQYKAKEQFGLAGSLAAGVYQATTTRADTRMWTALPKEIQVARIRPPADRKLLIKGPGLQAPLAVELPDEQFSVVYVKASAPGTPPVFQIAGYQP
;
A
#
# COMPACT_ATOMS: atom_id res chain seq x y z
N MET A 1 -13.78 -56.39 -23.53
CA MET A 1 -14.58 -55.29 -22.91
C MET A 1 -14.82 -55.60 -21.45
N LYS A 2 -14.14 -54.90 -20.53
CA LYS A 2 -14.54 -54.73 -19.14
C LYS A 2 -14.13 -53.30 -18.74
N THR A 3 -15.04 -52.36 -18.95
CA THR A 3 -14.92 -50.99 -18.44
C THR A 3 -15.28 -50.99 -16.97
N SER A 4 -14.26 -51.00 -16.11
CA SER A 4 -14.41 -50.83 -14.67
C SER A 4 -14.61 -49.33 -14.39
N PHE A 5 -15.84 -48.90 -14.15
CA PHE A 5 -16.11 -47.57 -13.59
C PHE A 5 -15.53 -47.47 -12.17
N PRO A 6 -14.95 -46.32 -11.77
CA PRO A 6 -14.53 -46.13 -10.39
C PRO A 6 -15.76 -46.15 -9.47
N PRO A 7 -15.65 -46.71 -8.25
CA PRO A 7 -16.79 -46.81 -7.35
C PRO A 7 -17.30 -45.40 -6.97
N LEU A 8 -18.61 -45.17 -7.06
CA LEU A 8 -19.30 -43.90 -6.74
C LEU A 8 -18.87 -43.26 -5.41
N ARG A 9 -18.39 -44.08 -4.45
CA ARG A 9 -17.88 -43.63 -3.15
C ARG A 9 -16.65 -42.71 -3.25
N ASN A 10 -15.80 -42.87 -4.27
CA ASN A 10 -14.61 -42.06 -4.46
C ASN A 10 -14.93 -40.70 -5.12
N LEU A 11 -15.98 -40.63 -5.96
CA LEU A 11 -16.49 -39.39 -6.54
C LEU A 11 -17.15 -38.49 -5.50
N ALA A 12 -17.89 -39.08 -4.55
CA ALA A 12 -18.48 -38.34 -3.42
C ALA A 12 -17.41 -37.78 -2.46
N LEU A 13 -16.29 -38.50 -2.27
CA LEU A 13 -15.17 -38.04 -1.43
C LEU A 13 -14.43 -36.84 -2.07
N LEU A 14 -14.20 -36.88 -3.39
CA LEU A 14 -13.58 -35.78 -4.14
C LEU A 14 -14.48 -34.53 -4.20
N ALA A 15 -15.79 -34.70 -4.36
CA ALA A 15 -16.75 -33.60 -4.28
C ALA A 15 -16.84 -33.00 -2.85
N GLY A 16 -16.75 -33.83 -1.81
CA GLY A 16 -16.72 -33.38 -0.41
C GLY A 16 -15.47 -32.55 -0.07
N ILE A 17 -14.31 -32.91 -0.62
CA ILE A 17 -13.05 -32.16 -0.44
C ILE A 17 -13.10 -30.82 -1.19
N ALA A 18 -13.69 -30.78 -2.39
CA ALA A 18 -13.87 -29.55 -3.17
C ALA A 18 -14.87 -28.56 -2.52
N LEU A 19 -15.94 -29.07 -1.89
CA LEU A 19 -16.91 -28.23 -1.16
C LEU A 19 -16.35 -27.71 0.17
N ALA A 20 -15.52 -28.50 0.87
CA ALA A 20 -14.91 -28.06 2.13
C ALA A 20 -13.78 -27.04 1.95
N SER A 21 -13.15 -26.98 0.76
CA SER A 21 -12.07 -26.01 0.46
C SER A 21 -12.59 -24.64 -0.01
N GLY A 22 -13.84 -24.55 -0.49
CA GLY A 22 -14.46 -23.27 -0.87
C GLY A 22 -14.78 -22.33 0.31
N CYS A 23 -15.02 -22.87 1.51
CA CYS A 23 -15.29 -22.03 2.70
C CYS A 23 -14.04 -21.32 3.23
N GLN A 24 -12.83 -21.88 3.04
CA GLN A 24 -11.59 -21.25 3.52
C GLN A 24 -11.13 -20.09 2.62
N THR A 25 -11.58 -20.05 1.36
CA THR A 25 -11.20 -19.00 0.40
C THR A 25 -12.01 -17.72 0.53
N LEU A 26 -13.22 -17.77 1.11
CA LEU A 26 -14.09 -16.60 1.28
C LEU A 26 -13.73 -15.78 2.54
N ALA A 27 -13.30 -16.46 3.60
CA ALA A 27 -13.09 -15.84 4.91
C ALA A 27 -12.03 -14.70 4.94
N PRO A 28 -10.88 -14.77 4.23
CA PRO A 28 -9.92 -13.65 4.20
C PRO A 28 -10.49 -12.40 3.50
N THR A 29 -11.26 -12.60 2.42
CA THR A 29 -11.89 -11.50 1.66
C THR A 29 -13.00 -10.82 2.47
N GLU A 30 -13.81 -11.61 3.18
CA GLU A 30 -14.86 -11.08 4.07
C GLU A 30 -14.29 -10.25 5.22
N LYS A 31 -13.17 -10.68 5.82
CA LYS A 31 -12.50 -9.91 6.89
C LYS A 31 -11.99 -8.57 6.41
N MET A 32 -11.33 -8.52 5.26
CA MET A 32 -10.85 -7.26 4.69
C MET A 32 -11.99 -6.33 4.31
N ALA A 33 -13.08 -6.86 3.75
CA ALA A 33 -14.29 -6.09 3.46
C ALA A 33 -14.89 -5.48 4.73
N SER A 34 -15.04 -6.27 5.79
CA SER A 34 -15.54 -5.78 7.07
C SER A 34 -14.67 -4.68 7.69
N PHE A 35 -13.34 -4.82 7.63
CA PHE A 35 -12.42 -3.76 8.05
C PHE A 35 -12.61 -2.48 7.22
N ASN A 36 -12.66 -2.62 5.89
CA ASN A 36 -12.83 -1.49 4.98
C ASN A 36 -14.16 -0.76 5.21
N ASP A 37 -15.26 -1.48 5.46
CA ASP A 37 -16.58 -0.90 5.72
C ASP A 37 -16.58 -0.05 7.00
N LEU A 38 -15.98 -0.56 8.10
CA LEU A 38 -15.81 0.19 9.34
C LEU A 38 -14.94 1.44 9.12
N TYR A 39 -13.83 1.29 8.39
CA TYR A 39 -12.89 2.37 8.13
C TYR A 39 -13.48 3.48 7.23
N LEU A 40 -14.28 3.10 6.24
CA LEU A 40 -15.01 4.01 5.35
C LEU A 40 -16.08 4.80 6.10
N SER A 41 -16.76 4.13 7.04
CA SER A 41 -17.80 4.74 7.87
C SER A 41 -17.25 5.68 8.96
N GLY A 42 -15.92 5.80 9.06
CA GLY A 42 -15.26 6.63 10.07
C GLY A 42 -15.21 6.00 11.45
N GLU A 43 -15.58 4.72 11.57
CA GLU A 43 -15.53 3.94 12.82
C GLU A 43 -14.09 3.43 13.06
N TYR A 44 -13.12 4.35 13.10
CA TYR A 44 -11.69 4.02 13.13
C TYR A 44 -11.30 3.16 14.33
N GLN A 45 -11.94 3.37 15.49
CA GLN A 45 -11.71 2.55 16.66
C GLN A 45 -12.14 1.10 16.44
N ALA A 46 -13.35 0.88 15.92
CA ALA A 46 -13.85 -0.46 15.64
C ALA A 46 -13.03 -1.14 14.54
N ALA A 47 -12.62 -0.39 13.50
CA ALA A 47 -11.71 -0.87 12.47
C ALA A 47 -10.35 -1.28 13.06
N ALA A 48 -9.80 -0.49 13.98
CA ALA A 48 -8.56 -0.82 14.69
C ALA A 48 -8.70 -2.10 15.50
N ASP A 49 -9.79 -2.26 16.27
CA ASP A 49 -10.03 -3.45 17.08
C ASP A 49 -10.17 -4.70 16.22
N ALA A 50 -10.89 -4.62 15.10
CA ALA A 50 -11.01 -5.71 14.12
C ALA A 50 -9.65 -6.08 13.51
N ALA A 51 -8.87 -5.09 13.09
CA ALA A 51 -7.53 -5.32 12.53
C ALA A 51 -6.57 -5.92 13.56
N LEU A 52 -6.58 -5.45 14.81
CA LEU A 52 -5.76 -6.00 15.90
C LEU A 52 -6.08 -7.48 16.17
N GLN A 53 -7.36 -7.85 16.18
CA GLN A 53 -7.76 -9.26 16.35
C GLN A 53 -7.19 -10.15 15.24
N HIS A 54 -7.17 -9.65 14.00
CA HIS A 54 -6.60 -10.38 12.87
C HIS A 54 -5.07 -10.36 12.84
N ALA A 55 -4.45 -9.29 13.35
CA ALA A 55 -3.01 -9.20 13.55
C ALA A 55 -2.49 -10.10 14.68
N GLY A 56 -3.30 -10.98 15.28
CA GLY A 56 -2.88 -11.82 16.40
C GLY A 56 -2.84 -11.09 17.75
N GLY A 57 -3.27 -9.84 17.84
CA GLY A 57 -3.26 -9.05 19.08
C GLY A 57 -1.86 -8.80 19.65
N LEU A 58 -1.74 -7.88 20.62
CA LEU A 58 -0.46 -7.60 21.27
C LEU A 58 -0.06 -8.62 22.35
N ALA A 59 -0.99 -9.48 22.77
CA ALA A 59 -0.83 -10.36 23.93
C ALA A 59 -1.18 -11.84 23.65
N THR A 60 -1.34 -12.25 22.39
CA THR A 60 -1.63 -13.65 22.08
C THR A 60 -0.38 -14.42 21.69
N GLU A 61 -0.42 -15.75 21.83
CA GLU A 61 0.65 -16.66 21.40
C GLU A 61 0.77 -16.76 19.86
N LYS A 62 -0.16 -16.18 19.10
CA LYS A 62 -0.13 -16.20 17.63
C LYS A 62 0.81 -15.11 17.12
N LYS A 63 1.71 -15.48 16.20
CA LYS A 63 2.58 -14.52 15.53
C LYS A 63 1.75 -13.45 14.79
N PRO A 64 2.10 -12.17 14.94
CA PRO A 64 1.37 -11.11 14.27
C PRO A 64 1.51 -11.14 12.75
N GLU A 65 0.44 -10.75 12.04
CA GLU A 65 0.44 -10.64 10.58
C GLU A 65 0.78 -9.20 10.16
N LEU A 66 1.76 -9.06 9.24
CA LEU A 66 2.25 -7.76 8.79
C LEU A 66 1.13 -6.86 8.26
N LEU A 67 0.32 -7.36 7.31
CA LEU A 67 -0.71 -6.53 6.68
C LEU A 67 -1.73 -6.01 7.70
N TRP A 68 -2.25 -6.87 8.58
CA TRP A 68 -3.17 -6.43 9.62
C TRP A 68 -2.53 -5.48 10.63
N SER A 69 -1.23 -5.60 10.87
CA SER A 69 -0.49 -4.65 11.72
C SER A 69 -0.41 -3.26 11.06
N LEU A 70 -0.21 -3.20 9.74
CA LEU A 70 -0.28 -1.95 8.97
C LEU A 70 -1.68 -1.31 9.05
N GLN A 71 -2.74 -2.10 8.81
CA GLN A 71 -4.13 -1.65 8.90
C GLN A 71 -4.49 -1.13 10.29
N ALA A 72 -4.14 -1.90 11.33
CA ALA A 72 -4.37 -1.53 12.72
C ALA A 72 -3.62 -0.25 13.10
N GLY A 73 -2.34 -0.13 12.72
CA GLY A 73 -1.53 1.06 12.99
C GLY A 73 -2.17 2.35 12.49
N THR A 74 -2.62 2.39 11.23
CA THR A 74 -3.28 3.58 10.67
C THR A 74 -4.65 3.85 11.30
N ALA A 75 -5.44 2.80 11.57
CA ALA A 75 -6.73 2.94 12.21
C ALA A 75 -6.59 3.51 13.64
N LEU A 76 -5.59 3.07 14.39
CA LEU A 76 -5.25 3.60 15.71
C LEU A 76 -4.77 5.06 15.65
N THR A 77 -3.98 5.44 14.64
CA THR A 77 -3.63 6.85 14.41
C THR A 77 -4.88 7.69 14.17
N ALA A 78 -5.77 7.22 13.30
CA ALA A 78 -7.02 7.91 12.98
C ALA A 78 -7.96 8.02 14.21
N SER A 79 -7.95 7.04 15.10
CA SER A 79 -8.73 7.05 16.35
C SER A 79 -8.04 7.84 17.49
N GLY A 80 -6.85 8.40 17.27
CA GLY A 80 -6.09 9.17 18.27
C GLY A 80 -5.33 8.31 19.29
N GLN A 81 -5.26 6.99 19.10
CA GLN A 81 -4.51 6.07 19.97
C GLN A 81 -3.03 5.96 19.56
N PHE A 82 -2.31 7.08 19.64
CA PHE A 82 -0.97 7.21 19.05
C PHE A 82 0.09 6.29 19.67
N GLN A 83 0.10 6.11 21.00
CA GLN A 83 1.06 5.22 21.65
C GLN A 83 0.87 3.78 21.20
N LEU A 84 -0.39 3.32 21.16
CA LEU A 84 -0.74 1.98 20.72
C LEU A 84 -0.44 1.79 19.23
N SER A 85 -0.75 2.78 18.40
CA SER A 85 -0.38 2.80 16.99
C SER A 85 1.12 2.61 16.80
N ASN A 86 1.96 3.35 17.56
CA ASN A 86 3.41 3.21 17.49
C ASN A 86 3.89 1.79 17.82
N GLN A 87 3.35 1.16 18.87
CA GLN A 87 3.69 -0.22 19.25
C GLN A 87 3.36 -1.22 18.13
N VAL A 88 2.20 -1.05 17.50
CA VAL A 88 1.75 -1.91 16.39
C VAL A 88 2.60 -1.68 15.15
N LEU A 89 2.95 -0.42 14.84
CA LEU A 89 3.79 -0.07 13.71
C LEU A 89 5.27 -0.48 13.91
N ASP A 90 5.77 -0.52 15.14
CA ASP A 90 7.08 -1.12 15.47
C ASP A 90 7.09 -2.63 15.19
N THR A 91 5.99 -3.31 15.51
CA THR A 91 5.80 -4.73 15.18
C THR A 91 5.76 -4.93 13.66
N ALA A 92 5.01 -4.10 12.94
CA ALA A 92 4.96 -4.13 11.47
C ALA A 92 6.34 -3.89 10.85
N GLU A 93 7.10 -2.91 11.34
CA GLU A 93 8.47 -2.64 10.87
C GLU A 93 9.41 -3.84 11.09
N THR A 94 9.24 -4.56 12.20
CA THR A 94 10.03 -5.75 12.52
C THR A 94 9.68 -6.91 11.57
N LEU A 95 8.38 -7.18 11.39
CA LEU A 95 7.90 -8.20 10.46
C LEU A 95 8.32 -7.92 9.01
N ALA A 96 8.29 -6.66 8.58
CA ALA A 96 8.74 -6.27 7.25
C ALA A 96 10.24 -6.57 7.04
N LYS A 97 11.09 -6.25 8.04
CA LYS A 97 12.52 -6.58 8.00
C LYS A 97 12.77 -8.08 7.99
N GLU A 98 12.02 -8.86 8.77
CA GLU A 98 12.10 -10.31 8.77
C GLU A 98 11.76 -10.88 7.39
N GLU A 99 10.69 -10.42 6.75
CA GLU A 99 10.28 -10.90 5.42
C GLU A 99 11.34 -10.57 4.35
N ASP A 100 11.89 -9.34 4.36
CA ASP A 100 12.96 -8.93 3.46
C ASP A 100 14.24 -9.76 3.66
N THR A 101 14.58 -10.07 4.91
CA THR A 101 15.80 -10.83 5.26
C THR A 101 15.62 -12.34 5.01
N GLU A 102 14.45 -12.90 5.30
CA GLU A 102 14.13 -14.33 5.09
C GLU A 102 14.09 -14.63 3.58
N HIS A 103 13.57 -13.72 2.75
CA HIS A 103 13.66 -13.80 1.28
C HIS A 103 15.11 -13.86 0.75
N LEU A 104 16.06 -13.23 1.47
CA LEU A 104 17.49 -13.28 1.19
C LEU A 104 18.17 -14.51 1.81
N ALA A 105 17.73 -15.02 2.96
CA ALA A 105 18.32 -16.18 3.65
C ALA A 105 17.88 -17.53 3.06
N ARG A 106 16.70 -17.62 2.43
CA ARG A 106 16.28 -18.77 1.61
C ARG A 106 17.17 -19.02 0.38
N LYS A 107 18.23 -18.22 0.17
CA LYS A 107 19.29 -18.44 -0.83
C LYS A 107 20.02 -19.78 -0.71
N GLY A 108 19.96 -20.46 0.44
CA GLY A 108 20.78 -21.66 0.68
C GLY A 108 20.04 -23.00 0.83
N LEU A 109 18.77 -23.00 1.24
CA LEU A 109 18.14 -24.24 1.71
C LEU A 109 16.61 -24.13 1.72
N GLU A 110 15.94 -24.38 0.59
CA GLU A 110 14.70 -25.19 0.56
C GLU A 110 14.22 -25.47 -0.87
N LYS A 111 13.71 -26.69 -1.03
CA LYS A 111 13.27 -27.33 -2.27
C LYS A 111 12.21 -26.51 -3.00
N VAL A 112 12.32 -26.56 -4.34
CA VAL A 112 11.32 -26.37 -5.42
C VAL A 112 9.86 -26.74 -5.01
N THR A 113 9.25 -26.00 -4.08
CA THR A 113 7.90 -26.29 -3.56
C THR A 113 7.03 -25.03 -3.38
N SER A 114 7.60 -23.83 -3.45
CA SER A 114 6.87 -22.56 -3.23
C SER A 114 5.99 -22.12 -4.40
N THR A 115 6.22 -22.62 -5.63
CA THR A 115 5.46 -22.22 -6.82
C THR A 115 4.17 -23.03 -7.03
N LEU A 116 3.92 -24.05 -6.20
CA LEU A 116 2.79 -24.99 -6.33
C LEU A 116 1.69 -24.76 -5.27
N VAL A 117 1.94 -23.89 -4.31
CA VAL A 117 1.05 -23.56 -3.21
C VAL A 117 0.54 -22.14 -3.45
N ASN A 118 -0.78 -21.94 -3.41
CA ASN A 118 -1.46 -20.67 -3.67
C ASN A 118 -0.67 -19.45 -3.13
N ASN A 119 -0.44 -18.40 -3.94
CA ASN A 119 0.26 -17.19 -3.51
C ASN A 119 -0.40 -16.51 -2.29
N ASN A 120 -1.70 -16.75 -2.06
CA ASN A 120 -2.41 -16.31 -0.85
C ASN A 120 -2.00 -17.03 0.46
N LEU A 121 -1.21 -18.11 0.39
CA LEU A 121 -0.66 -18.80 1.56
C LEU A 121 0.73 -18.27 1.97
N ASN A 122 1.37 -17.46 1.13
CA ASN A 122 2.61 -16.76 1.49
C ASN A 122 2.31 -15.58 2.40
N ARG A 123 3.28 -15.17 3.24
CA ARG A 123 3.17 -13.94 4.03
C ARG A 123 3.08 -12.73 3.09
N TYR A 124 2.43 -11.65 3.56
CA TYR A 124 2.40 -10.39 2.82
C TYR A 124 3.82 -9.86 2.62
N SER A 125 4.20 -9.56 1.37
CA SER A 125 5.51 -8.97 1.05
C SER A 125 5.40 -7.45 1.15
N PRO A 126 6.17 -6.78 2.03
CA PRO A 126 6.10 -5.33 2.17
C PRO A 126 6.54 -4.63 0.88
N THR A 127 5.83 -3.55 0.56
CA THR A 127 6.24 -2.59 -0.46
C THR A 127 7.20 -1.55 0.13
N VAL A 128 7.90 -0.81 -0.72
CA VAL A 128 8.79 0.26 -0.29
C VAL A 128 7.98 1.40 0.32
N TYR A 129 6.83 1.75 -0.27
CA TYR A 129 5.95 2.76 0.31
C TYR A 129 5.38 2.34 1.67
N ASP A 130 5.14 1.05 1.94
CA ASP A 130 4.72 0.58 3.27
C ASP A 130 5.76 0.99 4.32
N GLY A 131 7.05 0.71 4.07
CA GLY A 131 8.12 1.07 4.99
C GLY A 131 8.24 2.57 5.23
N VAL A 132 8.12 3.39 4.17
CA VAL A 132 8.13 4.85 4.30
C VAL A 132 6.94 5.35 5.12
N MET A 133 5.73 4.83 4.84
CA MET A 133 4.50 5.25 5.52
C MET A 133 4.44 4.79 6.97
N VAL A 134 4.99 3.61 7.31
CA VAL A 134 5.14 3.16 8.70
C VAL A 134 5.89 4.20 9.52
N ASN A 135 7.09 4.62 9.08
CA ASN A 135 7.86 5.62 9.82
C ASN A 135 7.23 7.02 9.74
N THR A 136 6.52 7.35 8.65
CA THR A 136 5.77 8.61 8.53
C THR A 136 4.66 8.71 9.58
N TYR A 137 3.85 7.66 9.74
CA TYR A 137 2.80 7.61 10.76
C TYR A 137 3.37 7.56 12.17
N LYS A 138 4.45 6.81 12.42
CA LYS A 138 5.14 6.84 13.72
C LYS A 138 5.63 8.25 14.06
N ALA A 139 6.20 8.97 13.10
CA ALA A 139 6.65 10.34 13.31
C ALA A 139 5.47 11.28 13.61
N LEU A 140 4.38 11.18 12.85
CA LEU A 140 3.15 11.95 13.05
C LEU A 140 2.50 11.67 14.42
N ASN A 141 2.41 10.40 14.81
CA ASN A 141 1.95 9.99 16.14
C ASN A 141 2.79 10.66 17.23
N ASN A 142 4.12 10.61 17.11
CA ASN A 142 5.02 11.22 18.09
C ASN A 142 4.90 12.76 18.14
N MET A 143 4.54 13.43 17.02
CA MET A 143 4.19 14.86 17.04
C MET A 143 2.98 15.13 17.93
N PHE A 144 1.92 14.33 17.85
CA PHE A 144 0.73 14.48 18.70
C PHE A 144 0.95 14.05 20.15
N LEU A 145 1.95 13.20 20.39
CA LEU A 145 2.40 12.84 21.73
C LEU A 145 3.34 13.87 22.36
N ALA A 146 3.68 14.96 21.64
CA ALA A 146 4.70 15.92 22.02
C ALA A 146 6.08 15.28 22.30
N ASP A 147 6.36 14.12 21.68
CA ASP A 147 7.63 13.40 21.78
C ASP A 147 8.54 13.81 20.60
N ALA A 148 9.18 14.97 20.74
CA ALA A 148 10.06 15.51 19.71
C ALA A 148 11.26 14.59 19.42
N GLN A 149 11.76 13.85 20.41
CA GLN A 149 12.91 12.97 20.19
C GLN A 149 12.54 11.82 19.27
N ASN A 150 11.45 11.12 19.56
CA ASN A 150 11.00 10.01 18.72
C ASN A 150 10.44 10.48 17.38
N ALA A 151 9.75 11.63 17.33
CA ALA A 151 9.33 12.23 16.06
C ALA A 151 10.52 12.48 15.13
N ARG A 152 11.61 13.06 15.66
CA ARG A 152 12.86 13.29 14.90
C ARG A 152 13.46 11.99 14.39
N ILE A 153 13.51 10.94 15.21
CA ILE A 153 14.07 9.63 14.82
C ILE A 153 13.27 9.05 13.64
N GLU A 154 11.95 9.02 13.78
CA GLU A 154 11.06 8.40 12.80
C GLU A 154 11.00 9.19 11.48
N PHE A 155 11.04 10.52 11.53
CA PHE A 155 11.18 11.34 10.33
C PHE A 155 12.49 11.07 9.58
N ASN A 156 13.62 11.00 10.29
CA ASN A 156 14.90 10.67 9.65
C ASN A 156 14.88 9.25 9.06
N ARG A 157 14.24 8.28 9.72
CA ARG A 157 14.06 6.92 9.18
C ARG A 157 13.22 6.92 7.91
N ALA A 158 12.11 7.66 7.88
CA ALA A 158 11.25 7.77 6.70
C ALA A 158 12.01 8.41 5.52
N ALA A 159 12.71 9.51 5.75
CA ALA A 159 13.53 10.19 4.74
C ALA A 159 14.67 9.29 4.22
N ASP A 160 15.33 8.55 5.11
CA ASP A 160 16.40 7.63 4.74
C ASP A 160 15.89 6.40 3.95
N ARG A 161 14.67 5.92 4.24
CA ARG A 161 13.99 4.90 3.42
C ARG A 161 13.70 5.41 2.02
N GLN A 162 13.17 6.63 1.88
CA GLN A 162 12.97 7.23 0.57
C GLN A 162 14.28 7.39 -0.20
N ARG A 163 15.34 7.86 0.45
CA ARG A 163 16.67 8.01 -0.17
C ARG A 163 17.23 6.68 -0.69
N ARG A 164 16.96 5.57 0.00
CA ARG A 164 17.42 4.23 -0.38
C ARG A 164 16.43 3.46 -1.24
N ALA A 165 15.22 3.98 -1.43
CA ALA A 165 14.11 3.30 -2.09
C ALA A 165 14.50 2.82 -3.48
N GLU A 166 15.08 3.69 -4.31
CA GLU A 166 15.45 3.35 -5.69
C GLU A 166 16.49 2.22 -5.75
N GLU A 167 17.58 2.32 -4.98
CA GLU A 167 18.64 1.31 -4.97
C GLU A 167 18.14 -0.03 -4.42
N HIS A 168 17.41 0.01 -3.30
CA HIS A 168 16.83 -1.18 -2.69
C HIS A 168 15.84 -1.87 -3.63
N PHE A 169 14.94 -1.09 -4.23
CA PHE A 169 13.94 -1.59 -5.17
C PHE A 169 14.60 -2.17 -6.43
N ARG A 170 15.57 -1.47 -7.02
CA ARG A 170 16.33 -1.97 -8.18
C ARG A 170 17.01 -3.31 -7.86
N SER A 171 17.68 -3.41 -6.72
CA SER A 171 18.35 -4.65 -6.30
C SER A 171 17.35 -5.80 -6.07
N LYS A 172 16.19 -5.53 -5.45
CA LYS A 172 15.10 -6.51 -5.25
C LYS A 172 14.59 -7.04 -6.59
N ILE A 173 14.32 -6.14 -7.54
CA ILE A 173 13.87 -6.48 -8.89
C ILE A 173 14.89 -7.35 -9.62
N GLU A 174 16.17 -6.97 -9.60
CA GLU A 174 17.25 -7.72 -10.27
C GLU A 174 17.37 -9.15 -9.70
N ALA A 175 17.39 -9.29 -8.38
CA ALA A 175 17.45 -10.59 -7.71
C ALA A 175 16.23 -11.48 -8.03
N GLN A 176 15.03 -10.88 -8.14
CA GLN A 176 13.82 -11.61 -8.52
C GLN A 176 13.86 -12.04 -10.00
N LYS A 177 14.37 -11.20 -10.91
CA LYS A 177 14.55 -11.56 -12.33
C LYS A 177 15.47 -12.74 -12.52
N GLU A 178 16.60 -12.78 -11.79
CA GLU A 178 17.54 -13.90 -11.84
C GLU A 178 16.86 -15.20 -11.40
N LYS A 179 16.19 -15.19 -10.25
CA LYS A 179 15.42 -16.35 -9.75
C LYS A 179 14.36 -16.83 -10.74
N GLN A 180 13.56 -15.91 -11.27
CA GLN A 180 12.50 -16.24 -12.24
C GLN A 180 13.09 -16.81 -13.54
N THR A 181 14.26 -16.33 -13.98
CA THR A 181 14.95 -16.87 -15.16
C THR A 181 15.42 -18.30 -14.93
N GLU A 182 15.99 -18.60 -13.76
CA GLU A 182 16.37 -19.97 -13.39
C GLU A 182 15.17 -20.90 -13.26
N GLU A 183 14.09 -20.46 -12.59
CA GLU A 183 12.87 -21.24 -12.43
C GLU A 183 12.19 -21.52 -13.77
N LEU A 184 12.16 -20.54 -14.67
CA LEU A 184 11.65 -20.71 -16.03
C LEU A 184 12.44 -21.79 -16.77
N ALA A 185 13.78 -21.73 -16.77
CA ALA A 185 14.62 -22.75 -17.42
C ALA A 185 14.40 -24.16 -16.85
N LYS A 186 14.25 -24.29 -15.52
CA LYS A 186 13.95 -25.57 -14.84
C LYS A 186 12.54 -26.09 -15.18
N THR A 187 11.59 -25.20 -15.45
CA THR A 187 10.20 -25.53 -15.77
C THR A 187 10.05 -25.90 -17.25
N GLU A 188 10.67 -25.17 -18.17
CA GLU A 188 10.52 -25.40 -19.61
C GLU A 188 11.17 -26.71 -20.09
N ALA A 189 12.33 -27.09 -19.55
CA ALA A 189 13.05 -28.30 -19.96
C ALA A 189 12.21 -29.61 -19.87
N PRO A 190 11.57 -29.96 -18.74
CA PRO A 190 10.72 -31.14 -18.65
C PRO A 190 9.43 -31.02 -19.47
N VAL A 191 8.89 -29.82 -19.64
CA VAL A 191 7.69 -29.55 -20.45
C VAL A 191 7.98 -29.84 -21.92
N GLN A 192 9.05 -29.27 -22.46
CA GLN A 192 9.49 -29.47 -23.84
C GLN A 192 9.78 -30.96 -24.12
N ALA A 193 10.45 -31.65 -23.19
CA ALA A 193 10.79 -33.06 -23.33
C ALA A 193 9.56 -34.01 -23.31
N SER A 194 8.48 -33.64 -22.63
CA SER A 194 7.33 -34.53 -22.38
C SER A 194 6.11 -34.24 -23.26
N ALA A 195 5.93 -32.99 -23.69
CA ALA A 195 4.68 -32.51 -24.28
C ALA A 195 4.88 -31.75 -25.61
N GLY A 196 6.12 -31.58 -26.08
CA GLY A 196 6.45 -30.73 -27.23
C GLY A 196 6.41 -29.23 -26.87
N SER A 197 6.37 -28.34 -27.86
CA SER A 197 6.25 -26.90 -27.64
C SER A 197 4.83 -26.52 -27.17
N VAL A 198 4.54 -26.78 -25.89
CA VAL A 198 3.34 -26.30 -25.16
C VAL A 198 3.57 -24.91 -24.58
N VAL A 199 4.75 -24.33 -24.81
CA VAL A 199 5.11 -23.01 -24.29
C VAL A 199 4.43 -21.95 -25.16
N PRO A 200 3.47 -21.17 -24.63
CA PRO A 200 2.94 -20.03 -25.35
C PRO A 200 4.07 -19.12 -25.81
N ASN A 201 3.95 -18.58 -27.03
CA ASN A 201 4.88 -17.56 -27.50
C ASN A 201 4.87 -16.40 -26.50
N ARG A 202 5.93 -16.33 -25.69
CA ARG A 202 6.02 -15.44 -24.53
C ARG A 202 5.76 -13.99 -24.92
N ALA A 203 6.31 -13.54 -26.05
CA ALA A 203 6.12 -12.17 -26.52
C ALA A 203 4.65 -11.87 -26.82
N GLN A 204 3.91 -12.84 -27.35
CA GLN A 204 2.48 -12.69 -27.67
C GLN A 204 1.60 -12.82 -26.42
N ALA A 205 1.98 -13.65 -25.44
CA ALA A 205 1.31 -13.71 -24.13
C ALA A 205 1.52 -12.43 -23.33
N GLU A 206 2.75 -11.91 -23.27
CA GLU A 206 3.06 -10.61 -22.67
C GLU A 206 2.29 -9.49 -23.38
N GLN A 207 2.20 -9.50 -24.71
CA GLN A 207 1.41 -8.52 -25.45
C GLN A 207 -0.08 -8.56 -25.05
N SER A 208 -0.69 -9.75 -25.00
CA SER A 208 -2.09 -9.92 -24.58
C SER A 208 -2.33 -9.39 -23.17
N VAL A 209 -1.34 -9.57 -22.28
CA VAL A 209 -1.35 -8.96 -20.95
C VAL A 209 -1.33 -7.45 -21.04
N TYR A 210 -0.36 -6.83 -21.71
CA TYR A 210 -0.29 -5.36 -21.76
C TYR A 210 -1.47 -4.70 -22.48
N GLU A 211 -2.16 -5.41 -23.39
CA GLU A 211 -3.43 -4.97 -23.98
C GLU A 211 -4.59 -4.92 -22.97
N ALA A 212 -4.57 -5.77 -21.94
CA ALA A 212 -5.55 -5.75 -20.85
C ALA A 212 -5.27 -4.64 -19.80
N TYR A 213 -4.12 -3.96 -19.89
CA TYR A 213 -3.67 -2.90 -18.97
C TYR A 213 -3.27 -1.61 -19.71
N PRO A 214 -4.15 -1.02 -20.53
CA PRO A 214 -3.84 0.21 -21.26
C PRO A 214 -3.44 1.37 -20.34
N GLU A 215 -4.00 1.43 -19.13
CA GLU A 215 -3.79 2.50 -18.14
C GLU A 215 -2.33 2.64 -17.68
N LEU A 216 -1.51 1.58 -17.76
CA LEU A 216 -0.12 1.61 -17.32
C LEU A 216 0.71 2.66 -18.08
N LYS A 217 0.31 2.97 -19.32
CA LYS A 217 0.98 3.98 -20.16
C LYS A 217 0.73 5.40 -19.66
N ASP A 218 -0.46 5.66 -19.13
CA ASP A 218 -0.95 6.99 -18.79
C ASP A 218 -0.63 7.41 -17.35
N TRP A 219 -0.15 6.48 -16.51
CA TRP A 219 0.18 6.79 -15.12
C TRP A 219 1.33 7.79 -14.99
N GLU A 220 1.02 8.93 -14.37
CA GLU A 220 1.98 9.95 -13.94
C GLU A 220 2.64 9.54 -12.62
N VAL A 221 3.71 8.75 -12.70
CA VAL A 221 4.46 8.28 -11.53
C VAL A 221 5.33 9.38 -10.91
N TYR A 222 5.63 9.30 -9.61
CA TYR A 222 6.61 10.18 -8.99
C TYR A 222 8.03 9.72 -9.33
N PRO A 223 9.00 10.65 -9.43
CA PRO A 223 10.40 10.27 -9.55
C PRO A 223 10.88 9.57 -8.27
N ASP A 224 11.75 8.58 -8.44
CA ASP A 224 12.60 7.98 -7.39
C ASP A 224 11.85 7.52 -6.13
N PHE A 225 10.61 7.04 -6.27
CA PHE A 225 9.78 6.51 -5.18
C PHE A 225 9.53 7.52 -4.04
N VAL A 226 9.60 8.81 -4.33
CA VAL A 226 9.44 9.88 -3.35
C VAL A 226 7.97 10.08 -3.02
N ASN A 227 7.65 10.15 -1.72
CA ASN A 227 6.34 10.56 -1.22
C ASN A 227 6.40 12.04 -0.77
N PRO A 228 5.72 12.97 -1.49
CA PRO A 228 5.73 14.39 -1.10
C PRO A 228 5.13 14.63 0.29
N TYR A 229 4.23 13.75 0.76
CA TYR A 229 3.65 13.88 2.10
C TYR A 229 4.70 13.75 3.19
N THR A 230 5.48 12.68 3.12
CA THR A 230 6.56 12.40 4.08
C THR A 230 7.62 13.49 4.05
N ASP A 231 8.05 13.93 2.86
CA ASP A 231 9.03 15.02 2.73
C ASP A 231 8.49 16.35 3.26
N TYR A 232 7.21 16.65 3.05
CA TYR A 232 6.60 17.87 3.56
C TYR A 232 6.47 17.85 5.08
N LEU A 233 6.00 16.75 5.67
CA LEU A 233 5.93 16.60 7.13
C LEU A 233 7.32 16.65 7.77
N HIS A 234 8.31 15.96 7.19
CA HIS A 234 9.70 16.03 7.61
C HIS A 234 10.22 17.48 7.55
N GLY A 235 9.99 18.15 6.42
CA GLY A 235 10.39 19.54 6.21
C GLY A 235 9.76 20.51 7.21
N LEU A 236 8.45 20.40 7.40
CA LEU A 236 7.68 21.19 8.34
C LEU A 236 8.13 20.93 9.78
N TYR A 237 8.26 19.67 10.19
CA TYR A 237 8.71 19.29 11.53
C TYR A 237 10.05 19.94 11.88
N PHE A 238 11.05 19.80 11.00
CA PHE A 238 12.36 20.40 11.24
C PHE A 238 12.32 21.93 11.16
N MET A 239 11.51 22.54 10.29
CA MET A 239 11.37 24.00 10.25
C MET A 239 10.78 24.56 11.55
N LEU A 240 9.79 23.89 12.14
CA LEU A 240 9.12 24.31 13.37
C LEU A 240 10.00 24.03 14.61
N GLY A 241 10.57 22.82 14.67
CA GLY A 241 11.35 22.34 15.82
C GLY A 241 12.84 22.68 15.81
N SER A 242 13.39 23.24 14.72
CA SER A 242 14.84 23.44 14.60
C SER A 242 15.39 24.31 15.72
N SER A 243 16.50 23.86 16.30
CA SER A 243 17.33 24.65 17.22
C SER A 243 18.67 25.05 16.60
N ASP A 244 19.03 24.48 15.44
CA ASP A 244 20.30 24.70 14.75
C ASP A 244 20.16 24.78 13.21
N ARG A 245 21.28 25.04 12.53
CA ARG A 245 21.35 25.17 11.07
C ARG A 245 21.29 23.84 10.32
N ASP A 246 21.64 22.72 10.96
CA ASP A 246 21.61 21.40 10.32
C ASP A 246 20.16 20.95 10.11
N ASP A 247 19.33 21.10 11.15
CA ASP A 247 17.90 20.82 11.07
C ASP A 247 17.20 21.75 10.06
N LEU A 248 17.58 23.03 9.98
CA LEU A 248 17.10 23.93 8.91
C LEU A 248 17.55 23.49 7.51
N GLY A 249 18.73 22.90 7.38
CA GLY A 249 19.22 22.29 6.13
C GLY A 249 18.32 21.15 5.68
N LYS A 250 18.03 20.20 6.58
CA LYS A 250 17.08 19.09 6.34
C LYS A 250 15.70 19.58 5.93
N ALA A 251 15.21 20.60 6.64
CA ALA A 251 13.92 21.22 6.35
C ALA A 251 13.87 21.79 4.93
N ARG A 252 14.91 22.56 4.56
CA ARG A 252 15.04 23.17 3.24
C ARG A 252 15.12 22.14 2.13
N ASP A 253 15.94 21.12 2.27
CA ASP A 253 16.12 20.11 1.23
C ASP A 253 14.82 19.35 0.96
N SER A 254 14.08 19.04 2.02
CA SER A 254 12.79 18.34 1.91
C SER A 254 11.72 19.23 1.28
N LEU A 255 11.56 20.48 1.75
CA LEU A 255 10.61 21.44 1.18
C LEU A 255 10.95 21.79 -0.27
N ARG A 256 12.23 21.80 -0.65
CA ARG A 256 12.67 21.99 -2.05
C ARG A 256 12.25 20.83 -2.95
N ARG A 257 12.38 19.58 -2.49
CA ARG A 257 11.87 18.40 -3.23
C ARG A 257 10.36 18.50 -3.43
N VAL A 258 9.61 18.80 -2.37
CA VAL A 258 8.15 18.97 -2.45
C VAL A 258 7.77 20.10 -3.40
N ALA A 259 8.46 21.24 -3.37
CA ALA A 259 8.20 22.35 -4.28
C ALA A 259 8.48 22.00 -5.76
N GLY A 260 9.44 21.12 -6.02
CA GLY A 260 9.71 20.60 -7.36
C GLY A 260 8.61 19.70 -7.90
N MET A 261 7.96 18.91 -7.02
CA MET A 261 6.83 18.04 -7.40
C MET A 261 5.49 18.79 -7.46
N ASN A 262 5.32 19.80 -6.60
CA ASN A 262 4.08 20.56 -6.45
C ASN A 262 4.33 22.07 -6.57
N PRO A 263 4.83 22.55 -7.73
CA PRO A 263 5.18 23.96 -7.92
C PRO A 263 3.97 24.89 -7.93
N GLY A 264 2.74 24.38 -7.96
CA GLY A 264 1.51 25.17 -7.82
C GLY A 264 1.15 25.53 -6.39
N ASN A 265 1.53 24.70 -5.41
CA ASN A 265 0.99 24.75 -4.05
C ASN A 265 1.52 25.98 -3.26
N THR A 266 0.60 26.80 -2.79
CA THR A 266 0.93 28.08 -2.15
C THR A 266 1.55 27.93 -0.76
N ALA A 267 1.12 26.93 0.02
CA ALA A 267 1.68 26.63 1.33
C ALA A 267 3.15 26.19 1.20
N VAL A 268 3.43 25.24 0.30
CA VAL A 268 4.77 24.71 0.03
C VAL A 268 5.73 25.82 -0.39
N LYS A 269 5.33 26.70 -1.32
CA LYS A 269 6.13 27.86 -1.74
C LYS A 269 6.48 28.77 -0.56
N THR A 270 5.50 29.04 0.28
CA THR A 270 5.68 29.94 1.41
C THR A 270 6.60 29.32 2.46
N ASP A 271 6.43 28.04 2.76
CA ASP A 271 7.28 27.34 3.73
C ASP A 271 8.73 27.21 3.23
N LEU A 272 8.93 26.93 1.94
CA LEU A 272 10.27 26.93 1.34
C LEU A 272 10.94 28.32 1.43
N MET A 273 10.19 29.40 1.16
CA MET A 273 10.70 30.75 1.35
C MET A 273 11.05 31.03 2.81
N VAL A 274 10.19 30.63 3.76
CA VAL A 274 10.44 30.82 5.20
C VAL A 274 11.74 30.13 5.61
N VAL A 275 11.90 28.84 5.30
CA VAL A 275 13.12 28.10 5.68
C VAL A 275 14.37 28.66 5.00
N ASP A 276 14.28 29.11 3.74
CA ASP A 276 15.37 29.79 3.04
C ASP A 276 15.81 31.08 3.75
N LYS A 277 14.86 31.87 4.28
CA LYS A 277 15.17 33.07 5.04
C LYS A 277 15.73 32.77 6.43
N LEU A 278 15.24 31.72 7.09
CA LEU A 278 15.75 31.26 8.39
C LEU A 278 17.20 30.75 8.30
N ILE A 279 17.50 29.86 7.35
CA ILE A 279 18.84 29.26 7.22
C ILE A 279 19.91 30.30 6.88
N ARG A 280 19.55 31.34 6.12
CA ARG A 280 20.42 32.49 5.80
C ARG A 280 20.60 33.46 6.97
N GLY A 281 19.84 33.31 8.05
CA GLY A 281 19.84 34.21 9.20
C GLY A 281 19.18 35.56 8.92
N GLU A 282 18.45 35.71 7.81
CA GLU A 282 17.71 36.92 7.48
C GLU A 282 16.51 37.09 8.42
N TRP A 283 15.85 35.98 8.77
CA TRP A 283 14.73 35.93 9.71
C TRP A 283 15.07 35.13 10.97
N ARG A 284 14.37 35.42 12.07
CA ARG A 284 14.46 34.68 13.34
C ARG A 284 13.13 34.00 13.61
N LYS A 285 13.16 32.71 13.99
CA LYS A 285 11.97 31.88 14.21
C LYS A 285 10.98 32.50 15.21
N GLN A 286 11.50 33.03 16.33
CA GLN A 286 10.71 33.71 17.37
C GLN A 286 9.97 34.96 16.88
N LYS A 287 10.42 35.56 15.78
CA LYS A 287 9.82 36.78 15.18
C LYS A 287 8.90 36.49 14.00
N LEU A 288 8.70 35.22 13.64
CA LEU A 288 7.78 34.87 12.56
C LEU A 288 6.34 35.16 12.98
N ASN A 289 5.51 35.51 11.99
CA ASN A 289 4.08 35.60 12.24
C ASN A 289 3.53 34.22 12.61
N PRO A 290 2.56 34.16 13.55
CA PRO A 290 1.87 32.91 13.85
C PRO A 290 1.23 32.27 12.62
N ALA A 291 1.22 30.95 12.58
CA ALA A 291 0.70 30.20 11.43
C ALA A 291 0.06 28.87 11.85
N VAL A 292 -0.96 28.47 11.11
CA VAL A 292 -1.63 27.18 11.25
C VAL A 292 -1.53 26.42 9.94
N TRP A 293 -1.05 25.18 10.02
CA TRP A 293 -1.05 24.24 8.89
C TRP A 293 -2.22 23.28 9.08
N VAL A 294 -3.14 23.26 8.12
CA VAL A 294 -4.20 22.26 8.06
C VAL A 294 -3.75 21.19 7.07
N ILE A 295 -3.45 20.00 7.57
CA ILE A 295 -3.02 18.84 6.79
C ILE A 295 -4.21 17.88 6.72
N PHE A 296 -4.65 17.57 5.51
CA PHE A 296 -5.87 16.80 5.28
C PHE A 296 -5.56 15.49 4.56
N GLU A 297 -5.75 14.36 5.25
CA GLU A 297 -5.78 13.02 4.67
C GLU A 297 -7.18 12.73 4.12
N ASN A 298 -7.27 12.59 2.80
CA ASN A 298 -8.54 12.62 2.08
C ASN A 298 -8.78 11.32 1.31
N GLY A 299 -9.92 10.68 1.56
CA GLY A 299 -10.30 9.42 0.93
C GLY A 299 -9.39 8.26 1.31
N LEU A 300 -9.42 7.20 0.51
CA LEU A 300 -8.58 6.03 0.66
C LEU A 300 -7.76 5.75 -0.60
N GLY A 301 -6.55 5.22 -0.44
CA GLY A 301 -5.62 4.85 -1.51
C GLY A 301 -6.20 3.78 -2.43
N PRO A 302 -5.46 3.22 -3.38
CA PRO A 302 -6.03 2.21 -4.26
C PRO A 302 -6.33 0.89 -3.52
N GLU A 303 -7.00 -0.02 -4.22
CA GLU A 303 -7.10 -1.45 -3.90
C GLU A 303 -6.49 -2.26 -5.04
N ILE A 304 -6.10 -3.51 -4.78
CA ILE A 304 -5.74 -4.46 -5.84
C ILE A 304 -6.91 -5.40 -6.06
N GLU A 305 -7.35 -5.53 -7.31
CA GLU A 305 -8.29 -6.56 -7.74
C GLU A 305 -7.60 -7.60 -8.63
N GLU A 306 -8.23 -8.76 -8.77
CA GLU A 306 -7.80 -9.81 -9.68
C GLU A 306 -8.46 -9.63 -11.04
N VAL A 307 -7.65 -9.67 -12.11
CA VAL A 307 -8.12 -9.73 -13.49
C VAL A 307 -7.66 -11.04 -14.11
N LEU A 308 -8.58 -11.73 -14.76
CA LEU A 308 -8.30 -12.92 -15.54
C LEU A 308 -8.04 -12.52 -17.00
N VAL A 309 -6.79 -12.64 -17.43
CA VAL A 309 -6.39 -12.37 -18.81
C VAL A 309 -6.40 -13.68 -19.59
N PRO A 310 -7.29 -13.84 -20.59
CA PRO A 310 -7.29 -15.02 -21.43
C PRO A 310 -6.06 -15.04 -22.32
N ILE A 311 -5.34 -16.16 -22.30
CA ILE A 311 -4.24 -16.43 -23.24
C ILE A 311 -4.84 -17.26 -24.37
N PRO A 312 -4.72 -16.83 -25.64
CA PRO A 312 -5.29 -17.57 -26.75
C PRO A 312 -4.77 -19.01 -26.83
N LEU A 313 -5.68 -19.99 -26.91
CA LEU A 313 -5.37 -21.42 -26.87
C LEU A 313 -4.46 -21.89 -28.02
N PHE A 314 -4.51 -21.21 -29.17
CA PHE A 314 -3.62 -21.48 -30.31
C PHE A 314 -2.15 -21.15 -30.03
N LEU A 315 -1.86 -20.41 -28.95
CA LEU A 315 -0.50 -20.19 -28.48
C LEU A 315 0.02 -21.40 -27.68
N VAL A 316 -0.86 -22.22 -27.10
CA VAL A 316 -0.49 -23.32 -26.17
C VAL A 316 -0.56 -24.71 -26.85
N ASN A 317 -1.61 -24.98 -27.66
CA ASN A 317 -1.86 -26.12 -28.59
C ASN A 317 -3.32 -26.63 -28.51
N ASP A 318 -3.72 -27.51 -29.44
CA ASP A 318 -5.07 -28.13 -29.52
C ASP A 318 -5.42 -29.12 -28.37
N LYS A 319 -4.52 -29.34 -27.41
CA LYS A 319 -4.65 -30.34 -26.33
C LYS A 319 -4.89 -29.73 -24.95
N VAL A 320 -4.75 -28.41 -24.81
CA VAL A 320 -5.01 -27.65 -23.57
C VAL A 320 -6.32 -26.85 -23.74
N GLU A 321 -7.29 -27.10 -22.88
CA GLU A 321 -8.65 -26.54 -22.99
C GLU A 321 -8.81 -25.18 -22.30
N TYR A 322 -7.83 -24.74 -21.50
CA TYR A 322 -7.92 -23.48 -20.74
C TYR A 322 -6.52 -22.89 -20.45
N SER A 323 -6.30 -21.63 -20.83
CA SER A 323 -5.11 -20.85 -20.46
C SER A 323 -5.52 -19.43 -20.12
N GLN A 324 -5.62 -19.11 -18.83
CA GLN A 324 -5.83 -17.74 -18.35
C GLN A 324 -4.78 -17.41 -17.30
N LEU A 325 -4.31 -16.16 -17.29
CA LEU A 325 -3.44 -15.62 -16.25
C LEU A 325 -4.29 -14.82 -15.26
N ALA A 326 -4.18 -15.13 -13.97
CA ALA A 326 -4.67 -14.25 -12.92
C ALA A 326 -3.60 -13.21 -12.62
N LEU A 327 -3.91 -11.93 -12.82
CA LEU A 327 -2.98 -10.83 -12.62
C LEU A 327 -3.62 -9.76 -11.73
N PRO A 328 -2.82 -9.07 -10.90
CA PRO A 328 -3.34 -7.98 -10.10
C PRO A 328 -3.59 -6.75 -10.97
N LYS A 329 -4.58 -5.95 -10.60
CA LYS A 329 -4.89 -4.65 -11.20
C LYS A 329 -5.17 -3.63 -10.11
N LEU A 330 -4.61 -2.42 -10.23
CA LEU A 330 -4.94 -1.34 -9.32
C LEU A 330 -6.31 -0.77 -9.64
N LYS A 331 -7.16 -0.71 -8.62
CA LYS A 331 -8.46 -0.05 -8.62
C LYS A 331 -8.37 1.19 -7.74
N LEU A 332 -8.43 2.37 -8.36
CA LEU A 332 -8.45 3.63 -7.61
C LEU A 332 -9.78 3.78 -6.87
N ARG A 333 -9.73 4.39 -5.69
CA ARG A 333 -10.93 4.72 -4.89
C ARG A 333 -11.19 6.22 -4.90
N GLU A 334 -12.40 6.60 -4.49
CA GLU A 334 -12.83 8.00 -4.47
C GLU A 334 -12.21 8.79 -3.31
N GLN A 335 -12.09 10.10 -3.52
CA GLN A 335 -11.74 11.03 -2.44
C GLN A 335 -12.97 11.31 -1.55
N ALA A 336 -12.76 11.67 -0.28
CA ALA A 336 -13.87 12.00 0.61
C ALA A 336 -14.48 13.37 0.29
N TYR A 337 -13.64 14.39 0.08
CA TYR A 337 -14.04 15.76 -0.23
C TYR A 337 -13.12 16.35 -1.30
N SER A 338 -13.57 17.32 -2.10
CA SER A 338 -12.67 17.96 -3.08
C SER A 338 -11.61 18.85 -2.43
N HIS A 339 -11.95 19.48 -1.31
CA HIS A 339 -11.06 20.28 -0.47
C HIS A 339 -11.80 20.59 0.84
N LEU A 340 -11.05 21.09 1.82
CA LEU A 340 -11.60 21.72 3.01
C LEU A 340 -11.55 23.24 2.85
N GLU A 341 -12.61 23.91 3.27
CA GLU A 341 -12.70 25.37 3.36
C GLU A 341 -12.56 25.81 4.82
N LEU A 342 -11.75 26.85 5.05
CA LEU A 342 -11.36 27.31 6.37
C LEU A 342 -12.02 28.66 6.67
N PHE A 343 -12.64 28.81 7.85
CA PHE A 343 -13.38 30.01 8.23
C PHE A 343 -13.09 30.45 9.67
N SER A 344 -13.26 31.75 9.93
CA SER A 344 -13.43 32.31 11.27
C SER A 344 -14.50 33.41 11.22
N GLY A 345 -15.49 33.35 12.11
CA GLY A 345 -16.58 34.34 12.18
C GLY A 345 -17.31 34.57 10.85
N GLY A 346 -17.43 33.54 9.99
CA GLY A 346 -18.03 33.65 8.66
C GLY A 346 -17.11 34.16 7.54
N LYS A 347 -15.90 34.64 7.87
CA LYS A 347 -14.89 35.05 6.89
C LYS A 347 -14.07 33.84 6.44
N SER A 348 -13.91 33.66 5.13
CA SER A 348 -13.02 32.64 4.56
C SER A 348 -11.55 32.99 4.83
N LEU A 349 -10.78 32.01 5.26
CA LEU A 349 -9.34 32.05 5.52
C LEU A 349 -8.53 31.36 4.42
N GLY A 350 -9.20 30.63 3.51
CA GLY A 350 -8.58 29.85 2.44
C GLY A 350 -9.17 28.45 2.33
N ARG A 351 -8.51 27.60 1.54
CA ARG A 351 -8.85 26.19 1.37
C ARG A 351 -7.59 25.33 1.29
N THR A 352 -7.75 24.02 1.50
CA THR A 352 -6.67 23.06 1.29
C THR A 352 -6.40 22.84 -0.21
N GLU A 353 -5.13 22.64 -0.55
CA GLU A 353 -4.65 22.36 -1.91
C GLU A 353 -3.87 21.03 -1.90
N GLN A 354 -3.96 20.26 -2.99
CA GLN A 354 -3.27 18.97 -3.08
C GLN A 354 -1.75 19.12 -2.86
N LEU A 355 -1.23 18.26 -1.98
CA LEU A 355 0.16 18.13 -1.58
C LEU A 355 0.79 16.83 -2.09
N ALA A 356 0.07 15.72 -2.03
CA ALA A 356 0.58 14.43 -2.45
C ALA A 356 -0.54 13.53 -2.94
N SER A 357 -0.25 12.66 -3.90
CA SER A 357 -1.16 11.58 -4.33
C SER A 357 -0.56 10.24 -3.95
N ILE A 358 -1.19 9.52 -3.02
CA ILE A 358 -0.74 8.17 -2.65
C ILE A 358 -1.04 7.19 -3.79
N ASP A 359 -2.11 7.42 -4.57
CA ASP A 359 -2.34 6.69 -5.81
C ASP A 359 -1.10 6.71 -6.72
N ARG A 360 -0.50 7.88 -6.94
CA ARG A 360 0.73 8.01 -7.76
C ARG A 360 1.92 7.31 -7.12
N VAL A 361 2.07 7.34 -5.79
CA VAL A 361 3.11 6.59 -5.08
C VAL A 361 2.96 5.08 -5.32
N VAL A 362 1.76 4.54 -5.12
CA VAL A 362 1.48 3.10 -5.32
C VAL A 362 1.62 2.70 -6.79
N GLN A 363 1.12 3.52 -7.72
CA GLN A 363 1.28 3.31 -9.16
C GLN A 363 2.75 3.27 -9.59
N THR A 364 3.61 4.10 -8.98
CA THR A 364 5.05 4.11 -9.25
C THR A 364 5.68 2.76 -8.99
N GLU A 365 5.42 2.20 -7.81
CA GLU A 365 5.94 0.90 -7.42
C GLU A 365 5.30 -0.23 -8.23
N PHE A 366 3.97 -0.21 -8.35
CA PHE A 366 3.22 -1.23 -9.09
C PHE A 366 3.68 -1.34 -10.55
N LYS A 367 3.84 -0.21 -11.26
CA LYS A 367 4.27 -0.20 -12.67
C LYS A 367 5.66 -0.80 -12.85
N LYS A 368 6.54 -0.68 -11.85
CA LYS A 368 7.89 -1.24 -11.88
C LYS A 368 7.92 -2.73 -11.52
N ASP A 369 7.07 -3.17 -10.59
CA ASP A 369 6.92 -4.58 -10.20
C ASP A 369 6.13 -5.41 -11.21
N PHE A 370 5.21 -4.79 -11.96
CA PHE A 370 4.26 -5.48 -12.82
C PHE A 370 4.89 -6.50 -13.79
N PRO A 371 6.02 -6.22 -14.48
CA PRO A 371 6.66 -7.21 -15.36
C PRO A 371 7.08 -8.50 -14.65
N LEU A 372 7.48 -8.43 -13.37
CA LEU A 372 7.82 -9.62 -12.58
C LEU A 372 6.58 -10.43 -12.25
N LYS A 373 5.47 -9.77 -11.91
CA LYS A 373 4.19 -10.42 -11.64
C LYS A 373 3.65 -11.12 -12.88
N VAL A 374 3.82 -10.51 -14.07
CA VAL A 374 3.48 -11.15 -15.34
C VAL A 374 4.34 -12.39 -15.59
N THR A 375 5.66 -12.28 -15.38
CA THR A 375 6.59 -13.40 -15.56
C THR A 375 6.24 -14.57 -14.63
N GLU A 376 5.96 -14.29 -13.36
CA GLU A 376 5.52 -15.28 -12.37
C GLU A 376 4.21 -15.98 -12.79
N ALA A 377 3.21 -15.20 -13.21
CA ALA A 377 1.94 -15.75 -13.69
C ALA A 377 2.13 -16.66 -14.91
N VAL A 378 3.02 -16.29 -15.85
CA VAL A 378 3.37 -17.12 -17.01
C VAL A 378 4.04 -18.42 -16.58
N ILE A 379 5.04 -18.39 -15.70
CA ILE A 379 5.72 -19.58 -15.16
C ILE A 379 4.71 -20.51 -14.45
N SER A 380 3.85 -19.93 -13.61
CA SER A 380 2.79 -20.65 -12.90
C SER A 380 1.82 -21.32 -13.88
N SER A 381 1.41 -20.61 -14.94
CA SER A 381 0.51 -21.15 -15.96
C SER A 381 1.15 -22.30 -16.74
N ILE A 382 2.42 -22.20 -17.13
CA ILE A 382 3.16 -23.28 -17.81
C ILE A 382 3.19 -24.53 -16.91
N THR A 383 3.53 -24.34 -15.64
CA THR A 383 3.60 -25.42 -14.64
C THR A 383 2.26 -26.12 -14.47
N LYS A 384 1.17 -25.35 -14.33
CA LYS A 384 -0.20 -25.87 -14.19
C LYS A 384 -0.68 -26.59 -15.45
N GLY A 385 -0.34 -26.08 -16.63
CA GLY A 385 -0.64 -26.73 -17.91
C GLY A 385 0.08 -28.08 -18.04
N PHE A 386 1.34 -28.16 -17.60
CA PHE A 386 2.09 -29.41 -17.57
C PHE A 386 1.48 -30.46 -16.63
N ILE A 387 1.06 -30.06 -15.43
CA ILE A 387 0.36 -30.94 -14.48
C ILE A 387 -0.93 -31.49 -15.10
N GLN A 388 -1.72 -30.63 -15.76
CA GLN A 388 -2.95 -31.04 -16.43
C GLN A 388 -2.69 -32.02 -17.57
N TYR A 389 -1.64 -31.78 -18.38
CA TYR A 389 -1.22 -32.70 -19.43
C TYR A 389 -0.87 -34.08 -18.86
N LYS A 390 -0.04 -34.14 -17.81
CA LYS A 390 0.35 -35.40 -17.16
C LYS A 390 -0.82 -36.12 -16.49
N ALA A 391 -1.72 -35.39 -15.85
CA ALA A 391 -2.93 -35.95 -15.25
C ALA A 391 -3.87 -36.56 -16.32
N LYS A 392 -4.02 -35.89 -17.48
CA LYS A 392 -4.80 -36.40 -18.62
C LYS A 392 -4.17 -37.65 -19.24
N GLU A 393 -2.84 -37.67 -19.38
CA GLU A 393 -2.08 -38.83 -19.88
C GLU A 393 -2.28 -40.08 -18.98
N GLN A 394 -2.24 -39.90 -17.65
CA GLN A 394 -2.29 -41.00 -16.69
C GLN A 394 -3.71 -41.47 -16.32
N PHE A 395 -4.67 -40.54 -16.22
CA PHE A 395 -6.01 -40.82 -15.66
C PHE A 395 -7.17 -40.38 -16.57
N GLY A 396 -6.90 -39.98 -17.82
CA GLY A 396 -7.93 -39.58 -18.78
C GLY A 396 -8.80 -38.43 -18.29
N LEU A 397 -10.11 -38.50 -18.56
CA LEU A 397 -11.08 -37.46 -18.21
C LEU A 397 -11.15 -37.18 -16.69
N ALA A 398 -11.00 -38.21 -15.85
CA ALA A 398 -11.00 -38.02 -14.40
C ALA A 398 -9.78 -37.19 -13.94
N GLY A 399 -8.61 -37.42 -14.56
CA GLY A 399 -7.40 -36.64 -14.33
C GLY A 399 -7.54 -35.19 -14.81
N SER A 400 -8.15 -34.97 -15.98
CA SER A 400 -8.34 -33.60 -16.50
C SER A 400 -9.32 -32.79 -15.64
N LEU A 401 -10.41 -33.41 -15.16
CA LEU A 401 -11.36 -32.77 -14.26
C LEU A 401 -10.73 -32.42 -12.91
N ALA A 402 -9.96 -33.34 -12.31
CA ALA A 402 -9.26 -33.08 -11.06
C ALA A 402 -8.22 -31.95 -11.20
N ALA A 403 -7.46 -31.95 -12.30
CA ALA A 403 -6.50 -30.89 -12.60
C ALA A 403 -7.19 -29.54 -12.88
N GLY A 404 -8.35 -29.53 -13.53
CA GLY A 404 -9.15 -28.32 -13.76
C GLY A 404 -9.65 -27.70 -12.46
N VAL A 405 -10.15 -28.50 -11.51
CA VAL A 405 -10.53 -28.03 -10.17
C VAL A 405 -9.32 -27.47 -9.43
N TYR A 406 -8.18 -28.18 -9.46
CA TYR A 406 -6.94 -27.68 -8.86
C TYR A 406 -6.52 -26.33 -9.46
N GLN A 407 -6.55 -26.18 -10.79
CA GLN A 407 -6.24 -24.91 -11.45
C GLN A 407 -7.21 -23.79 -11.05
N ALA A 408 -8.52 -24.05 -11.01
CA ALA A 408 -9.52 -23.05 -10.61
C ALA A 408 -9.32 -22.55 -9.16
N THR A 409 -8.83 -23.41 -8.27
CA THR A 409 -8.54 -23.04 -6.87
C THR A 409 -7.19 -22.37 -6.66
N THR A 410 -6.23 -22.57 -7.55
CA THR A 410 -4.83 -22.09 -7.40
C THR A 410 -4.45 -20.97 -8.35
N THR A 411 -5.28 -20.66 -9.35
CA THR A 411 -5.08 -19.50 -10.25
C THR A 411 -5.70 -18.27 -9.62
N ARG A 412 -4.94 -17.66 -8.71
CA ARG A 412 -5.28 -16.41 -8.04
C ARG A 412 -4.10 -15.44 -8.05
N ALA A 413 -4.40 -14.16 -8.21
CA ALA A 413 -3.45 -13.08 -8.00
C ALA A 413 -3.40 -12.70 -6.52
N ASP A 414 -2.24 -12.23 -6.06
CA ASP A 414 -2.17 -11.59 -4.74
C ASP A 414 -2.83 -10.21 -4.81
N THR A 415 -3.96 -10.06 -4.13
CA THR A 415 -4.76 -8.83 -4.06
C THR A 415 -4.55 -8.06 -2.75
N ARG A 416 -3.61 -8.50 -1.91
CA ARG A 416 -3.36 -7.89 -0.60
C ARG A 416 -2.59 -6.59 -0.74
N MET A 417 -3.01 -5.59 0.02
CA MET A 417 -2.31 -4.32 0.16
C MET A 417 -2.79 -3.54 1.38
N TRP A 418 -2.01 -2.56 1.82
CA TRP A 418 -2.39 -1.63 2.88
C TRP A 418 -3.51 -0.68 2.42
N THR A 419 -4.77 -1.05 2.64
CA THR A 419 -5.95 -0.30 2.16
C THR A 419 -6.31 0.91 3.04
N ALA A 420 -5.78 1.05 4.25
CA ALA A 420 -6.08 2.19 5.14
C ALA A 420 -5.32 3.48 4.81
N LEU A 421 -4.35 3.44 3.87
CA LEU A 421 -3.67 4.66 3.42
C LEU A 421 -4.66 5.62 2.76
N PRO A 422 -4.44 6.95 2.84
CA PRO A 422 -5.31 7.93 2.19
C PRO A 422 -5.13 7.93 0.67
N LYS A 423 -6.09 8.48 -0.08
CA LYS A 423 -5.97 8.66 -1.55
C LYS A 423 -4.92 9.73 -1.88
N GLU A 424 -5.06 10.84 -1.19
CA GLU A 424 -4.24 12.02 -1.36
C GLU A 424 -4.16 12.80 -0.05
N ILE A 425 -3.18 13.70 -0.03
CA ILE A 425 -2.97 14.65 1.04
C ILE A 425 -3.17 16.03 0.49
N GLN A 426 -3.88 16.87 1.23
CA GLN A 426 -3.97 18.30 0.95
C GLN A 426 -3.39 19.12 2.12
N VAL A 427 -2.98 20.34 1.83
CA VAL A 427 -2.48 21.27 2.84
C VAL A 427 -3.00 22.67 2.62
N ALA A 428 -3.29 23.38 3.71
CA ALA A 428 -3.45 24.83 3.74
C ALA A 428 -2.54 25.43 4.80
N ARG A 429 -2.05 26.65 4.56
CA ARG A 429 -1.33 27.46 5.55
C ARG A 429 -2.08 28.78 5.75
N ILE A 430 -2.57 29.02 6.96
CA ILE A 430 -3.34 30.22 7.31
C ILE A 430 -2.72 30.95 8.50
N ARG A 431 -3.14 32.20 8.73
CA ARG A 431 -2.91 32.85 10.03
C ARG A 431 -3.95 32.34 11.03
N PRO A 432 -3.59 32.15 12.31
CA PRO A 432 -4.56 31.79 13.31
C PRO A 432 -5.64 32.89 13.44
N PRO A 433 -6.91 32.51 13.56
CA PRO A 433 -7.98 33.40 14.01
C PRO A 433 -7.65 34.09 15.33
N ALA A 434 -8.08 35.35 15.50
CA ALA A 434 -7.84 36.12 16.72
C ALA A 434 -8.51 35.48 17.95
N ASP A 435 -9.66 34.84 17.76
CA ASP A 435 -10.41 34.11 18.78
C ASP A 435 -9.98 32.64 18.92
N ARG A 436 -8.95 32.22 18.18
CA ARG A 436 -8.43 30.84 18.11
C ARG A 436 -9.48 29.80 17.68
N LYS A 437 -10.61 30.22 17.11
CA LYS A 437 -11.67 29.33 16.64
C LYS A 437 -11.60 29.19 15.12
N LEU A 438 -11.24 27.99 14.68
CA LEU A 438 -11.22 27.61 13.28
C LEU A 438 -12.46 26.77 12.97
N LEU A 439 -13.21 27.17 11.96
CA LEU A 439 -14.33 26.40 11.44
C LEU A 439 -13.93 25.79 10.10
N ILE A 440 -13.99 24.46 10.00
CA ILE A 440 -13.63 23.72 8.80
C ILE A 440 -14.91 23.19 8.15
N LYS A 441 -15.07 23.47 6.86
CA LYS A 441 -16.17 22.96 6.03
C LYS A 441 -15.59 22.13 4.88
N GLY A 442 -16.44 21.33 4.23
CA GLY A 442 -16.10 20.64 3.00
C GLY A 442 -17.33 20.57 2.09
N PRO A 443 -17.17 20.56 0.76
CA PRO A 443 -18.31 20.36 -0.14
C PRO A 443 -19.00 19.02 0.16
N GLY A 444 -20.25 19.07 0.64
CA GLY A 444 -21.01 17.88 1.04
C GLY A 444 -20.79 17.43 2.49
N LEU A 445 -19.99 18.15 3.28
CA LEU A 445 -19.87 17.91 4.72
C LEU A 445 -21.13 18.43 5.44
N GLN A 446 -21.87 17.53 6.11
CA GLN A 446 -23.16 17.84 6.73
C GLN A 446 -23.06 18.87 7.86
N ALA A 447 -22.03 18.74 8.71
CA ALA A 447 -21.80 19.63 9.84
C ALA A 447 -20.35 20.15 9.81
N PRO A 448 -20.13 21.47 9.92
CA PRO A 448 -18.78 22.02 10.03
C PRO A 448 -18.05 21.47 11.26
N LEU A 449 -16.75 21.26 11.12
CA LEU A 449 -15.88 20.89 12.23
C LEU A 449 -15.38 22.15 12.92
N ALA A 450 -15.71 22.31 14.20
CA ALA A 450 -15.20 23.39 15.03
C ALA A 450 -13.91 22.94 15.73
N VAL A 451 -12.83 23.69 15.52
CA VAL A 451 -11.50 23.40 16.02
C VAL A 451 -11.03 24.57 16.87
N GLU A 452 -10.76 24.32 18.15
CA GLU A 452 -10.13 25.29 19.04
C GLU A 452 -8.61 25.13 18.97
N LEU A 453 -7.92 26.17 18.51
CA LEU A 453 -6.48 26.16 18.33
C LEU A 453 -5.76 26.46 19.65
N PRO A 454 -4.62 25.80 19.93
CA PRO A 454 -3.83 26.11 21.11
C PRO A 454 -3.26 27.54 21.02
N ASP A 455 -2.95 28.13 22.18
CA ASP A 455 -2.35 29.46 22.26
C ASP A 455 -0.83 29.42 21.98
N GLU A 456 -0.52 28.98 20.78
CA GLU A 456 0.82 28.67 20.32
C GLU A 456 1.15 29.55 19.10
N GLN A 457 2.45 29.80 18.87
CA GLN A 457 2.88 30.57 17.69
C GLN A 457 2.59 29.77 16.42
N PHE A 458 2.82 28.47 16.46
CA PHE A 458 2.58 27.56 15.34
C PHE A 458 1.64 26.45 15.76
N SER A 459 0.77 26.01 14.87
CA SER A 459 -0.09 24.85 15.11
C SER A 459 -0.27 24.02 13.86
N VAL A 460 -0.32 22.70 14.03
CA VAL A 460 -0.67 21.75 12.99
C VAL A 460 -2.02 21.15 13.34
N VAL A 461 -2.99 21.29 12.45
CA VAL A 461 -4.30 20.64 12.51
C VAL A 461 -4.29 19.53 11.48
N TYR A 462 -4.21 18.29 11.94
CA TYR A 462 -4.42 17.13 11.10
C TYR A 462 -5.90 16.80 11.02
N VAL A 463 -6.41 16.60 9.82
CA VAL A 463 -7.80 16.22 9.55
C VAL A 463 -7.80 14.97 8.71
N LYS A 464 -8.70 14.03 8.99
CA LYS A 464 -8.88 12.82 8.19
C LYS A 464 -10.35 12.57 7.88
N ALA A 465 -10.63 12.26 6.62
CA ALA A 465 -11.93 11.75 6.19
C ALA A 465 -11.75 10.63 5.16
N SER A 466 -12.37 9.47 5.40
CA SER A 466 -12.24 8.29 4.55
C SER A 466 -13.22 8.23 3.38
N ALA A 467 -14.41 8.82 3.52
CA ALA A 467 -15.44 8.78 2.48
C ALA A 467 -16.33 10.04 2.49
N PRO A 468 -17.03 10.35 1.39
CA PRO A 468 -17.99 11.45 1.34
C PRO A 468 -19.09 11.28 2.39
N GLY A 469 -19.41 12.36 3.10
CA GLY A 469 -20.44 12.37 4.14
C GLY A 469 -20.00 11.77 5.48
N THR A 470 -18.88 11.06 5.54
CA THR A 470 -18.29 10.60 6.81
C THR A 470 -17.76 11.81 7.58
N PRO A 471 -18.12 11.96 8.88
CA PRO A 471 -17.59 13.03 9.73
C PRO A 471 -16.05 12.95 9.81
N PRO A 472 -15.33 14.03 9.47
CA PRO A 472 -13.88 14.07 9.64
C PRO A 472 -13.49 13.99 11.11
N VAL A 473 -12.39 13.30 11.39
CA VAL A 473 -11.70 13.37 12.69
C VAL A 473 -10.53 14.32 12.58
N PHE A 474 -10.11 14.92 13.70
CA PHE A 474 -8.98 15.83 13.71
C PHE A 474 -8.13 15.69 14.97
N GLN A 475 -6.88 16.12 14.84
CA GLN A 475 -5.88 16.16 15.90
C GLN A 475 -5.09 17.46 15.79
N ILE A 476 -4.63 18.01 16.91
CA ILE A 476 -3.92 19.29 16.93
C ILE A 476 -2.61 19.14 17.69
N ALA A 477 -1.54 19.69 17.14
CA ALA A 477 -0.27 19.89 17.82
C ALA A 477 0.11 21.37 17.79
N GLY A 478 0.60 21.88 18.92
CA GLY A 478 1.12 23.24 19.07
C GLY A 478 2.64 23.26 19.15
N TYR A 479 3.27 24.32 18.65
CA TYR A 479 4.73 24.50 18.72
C TYR A 479 5.09 25.93 19.13
N GLN A 480 5.97 26.01 20.13
CA GLN A 480 6.72 27.21 20.46
C GLN A 480 8.05 27.25 19.69
N PRO A 481 8.56 28.45 19.36
CA PRO A 481 9.83 28.64 18.67
C PRO A 481 11.08 28.31 19.51
#